data_AF-A0A1F9PPC6-F1
#
_entry.id   AF-A0A1F9PPC6-F1
#
_cell.length_a   1.000
_cell.length_b   1.000
_cell.length_c   1.000
_cell.angle_alpha   90.00
_cell.angle_beta   90.00
_cell.angle_gamma   90.00
#
_symmetry.space_group_name_H-M   'P 1'
#
loop_
_entity.id
_entity.type
_entity.pdbx_description
1 polymer ?
#
loop_
_entity_poly.entity_id
_entity_poly.type
_entity_poly.pdbx_seq_one_letter_code
_entity_poly.pdbx_strand_id
1 'polypeptide(L)'
;MRRTKLISFSILPDFLREVEKVAKEEHRTKSELIREALRRYIEDREWEKLSRYARRKSAETGIKTEEDIQRVVDEYRGEPANV
;
A
#
# COMPACT_ATOMS: atom_id res chain seq x y z
N MET A 1 -19.86 -1.44 -19.01
CA MET A 1 -19.54 -2.89 -19.10
C MET A 1 -18.57 -3.25 -17.98
N ARG A 2 -18.92 -4.18 -17.08
CA ARG A 2 -18.01 -4.60 -16.00
C ARG A 2 -17.06 -5.69 -16.55
N ARG A 3 -15.74 -5.43 -16.59
CA ARG A 3 -14.71 -6.41 -17.01
C ARG A 3 -14.16 -7.15 -15.79
N THR A 4 -14.89 -8.12 -15.27
CA THR A 4 -14.38 -9.05 -14.24
C THR A 4 -13.98 -10.37 -14.87
N LYS A 5 -12.83 -10.92 -14.49
CA LYS A 5 -12.40 -12.28 -14.82
C LYS A 5 -12.60 -13.20 -13.60
N LEU A 6 -13.03 -14.43 -13.85
CA LEU A 6 -13.19 -15.43 -12.79
C LEU A 6 -11.82 -16.02 -12.42
N ILE A 7 -11.60 -16.20 -11.11
CA ILE A 7 -10.41 -16.85 -10.56
C ILE A 7 -10.92 -18.00 -9.69
N SER A 8 -10.37 -19.20 -9.90
CA SER A 8 -10.65 -20.39 -9.10
C SER A 8 -9.35 -20.85 -8.46
N PHE A 9 -9.38 -21.15 -7.16
CA PHE A 9 -8.25 -21.68 -6.41
C PHE A 9 -8.76 -22.56 -5.27
N SER A 10 -7.95 -23.54 -4.87
CA SER A 10 -8.24 -24.39 -3.72
C SER A 10 -7.88 -23.67 -2.42
N ILE A 11 -8.75 -23.79 -1.42
CA ILE A 11 -8.56 -23.25 -0.08
C ILE A 11 -8.80 -24.36 0.94
N LEU A 12 -8.05 -24.37 2.05
CA LEU A 12 -8.25 -25.32 3.12
C LEU A 12 -9.68 -25.14 3.71
N PRO A 13 -10.43 -26.22 3.97
CA PRO A 13 -11.80 -26.12 4.47
C PRO A 13 -11.91 -25.32 5.76
N ASP A 14 -10.92 -25.44 6.65
CA ASP A 14 -10.89 -24.76 7.93
C ASP A 14 -10.69 -23.24 7.75
N PHE A 15 -9.80 -22.86 6.86
CA PHE A 15 -9.57 -21.46 6.52
C PHE A 15 -10.79 -20.84 5.81
N LEU A 16 -11.50 -21.60 4.97
CA LEU A 16 -12.75 -21.12 4.38
C LEU A 16 -13.80 -20.77 5.45
N ARG A 17 -13.91 -21.57 6.52
CA ARG A 17 -14.83 -21.27 7.64
C ARG A 17 -14.47 -19.96 8.34
N GLU A 18 -13.18 -19.68 8.51
CA GLU A 18 -12.72 -18.41 9.07
C GLU A 18 -13.06 -17.23 8.15
N VAL A 19 -12.80 -17.35 6.84
CA VAL A 19 -13.17 -16.33 5.83
C VAL A 19 -14.68 -16.06 5.86
N GLU A 20 -15.51 -17.11 5.96
CA GLU A 20 -16.97 -16.98 6.04
C GLU A 20 -17.44 -16.30 7.32
N LYS A 21 -16.79 -16.61 8.46
CA LYS A 21 -17.06 -15.96 9.74
C LYS A 21 -16.77 -14.46 9.66
N VAL A 22 -15.58 -14.09 9.19
CA VAL A 22 -15.18 -12.67 9.05
C VAL A 22 -16.11 -11.93 8.09
N ALA A 23 -16.41 -12.52 6.92
CA ALA A 23 -17.31 -11.90 5.96
C ALA A 23 -18.71 -11.64 6.57
N LYS A 24 -19.21 -12.57 7.39
CA LYS A 24 -20.49 -12.42 8.09
C LYS A 24 -20.45 -11.32 9.15
N GLU A 25 -19.42 -11.28 9.98
CA GLU A 25 -19.21 -10.25 11.00
C GLU A 25 -19.14 -8.84 10.39
N GLU A 26 -18.55 -8.73 9.21
CA GLU A 26 -18.37 -7.46 8.52
C GLU A 26 -19.50 -7.11 7.54
N HIS A 27 -20.56 -7.92 7.48
CA HIS A 27 -21.70 -7.77 6.56
C HIS A 27 -21.31 -7.66 5.07
N ARG A 28 -20.34 -8.48 4.63
CA ARG A 28 -19.83 -8.50 3.25
C ARG A 28 -19.94 -9.88 2.61
N THR A 29 -19.82 -9.95 1.29
CA THR A 29 -19.64 -11.23 0.59
C THR A 29 -18.19 -11.73 0.68
N LYS A 30 -17.99 -13.06 0.57
CA LYS A 30 -16.65 -13.68 0.46
C LYS A 30 -15.79 -13.02 -0.62
N SER A 31 -16.39 -12.77 -1.78
CA SER A 31 -15.71 -12.17 -2.93
C SER A 31 -15.32 -10.71 -2.69
N GLU A 32 -16.03 -9.96 -1.84
CA GLU A 32 -15.62 -8.62 -1.44
C GLU A 32 -14.44 -8.66 -0.47
N LEU A 33 -14.53 -9.51 0.57
CA LEU A 33 -13.45 -9.69 1.53
C LEU A 33 -12.14 -10.12 0.85
N ILE A 34 -12.19 -11.14 -0.02
CA ILE A 34 -11.00 -11.63 -0.72
C ILE A 34 -10.41 -10.58 -1.65
N ARG A 35 -11.26 -9.83 -2.38
CA ARG A 35 -10.77 -8.75 -3.27
C ARG A 35 -10.11 -7.62 -2.48
N GLU A 36 -10.66 -7.25 -1.34
CA GLU A 36 -10.07 -6.24 -0.47
C GLU A 36 -8.74 -6.73 0.13
N ALA A 37 -8.70 -7.97 0.62
CA ALA A 37 -7.47 -8.57 1.14
C ALA A 37 -6.35 -8.61 0.08
N LEU A 38 -6.68 -9.00 -1.16
CA LEU A 38 -5.72 -8.98 -2.27
C LEU A 38 -5.25 -7.56 -2.62
N ARG A 39 -6.15 -6.58 -2.60
CA ARG A 39 -5.79 -5.17 -2.84
C ARG A 39 -4.78 -4.68 -1.79
N ARG A 40 -5.11 -4.85 -0.51
CA ARG A 40 -4.22 -4.45 0.60
C ARG A 40 -2.87 -5.13 0.52
N TYR A 41 -2.85 -6.44 0.25
CA TYR A 41 -1.60 -7.19 0.09
C TYR A 41 -0.72 -6.62 -1.04
N ILE A 42 -1.31 -6.19 -2.16
CA ILE A 42 -0.55 -5.57 -3.25
C ILE A 42 -0.04 -4.19 -2.84
N GLU A 43 -0.90 -3.35 -2.26
CA GLU A 43 -0.55 -2.00 -1.80
C GLU A 43 0.56 -2.03 -0.74
N ASP A 44 0.47 -2.94 0.24
CA ASP A 44 1.49 -3.11 1.28
C ASP A 44 2.85 -3.50 0.67
N ARG A 45 2.86 -4.37 -0.35
CA ARG A 45 4.09 -4.74 -1.06
C ARG A 45 4.69 -3.59 -1.86
N GLU A 46 3.85 -2.71 -2.41
CA GLU A 46 4.32 -1.51 -3.10
C GLU A 46 4.89 -0.50 -2.10
N TRP A 47 4.20 -0.30 -0.98
CA TRP A 47 4.65 0.55 0.11
C TRP A 47 5.98 0.09 0.70
N GLU A 48 6.18 -1.21 0.89
CA GLU A 48 7.44 -1.77 1.39
C GLU A 48 8.60 -1.52 0.41
N LYS A 49 8.36 -1.61 -0.90
CA LYS A 49 9.37 -1.28 -1.93
C LYS A 49 9.72 0.21 -1.88
N LEU A 50 8.71 1.08 -1.83
CA LEU A 50 8.92 2.53 -1.75
C LEU A 50 9.66 2.92 -0.47
N SER A 51 9.28 2.33 0.66
CA SER A 51 9.91 2.56 1.96
C SER A 51 11.39 2.16 1.96
N ARG A 52 11.73 1.01 1.34
CA ARG A 52 13.14 0.60 1.17
C ARG A 52 13.91 1.58 0.30
N TYR A 53 13.33 2.00 -0.82
CA TYR A 53 13.94 3.01 -1.69
C TYR A 53 14.17 4.32 -0.94
N ALA A 54 13.15 4.82 -0.24
CA ALA A 54 13.19 6.07 0.51
C ALA A 54 14.27 6.03 1.61
N ARG A 55 14.33 4.96 2.41
CA ARG A 55 15.36 4.78 3.46
C ARG A 55 16.77 4.80 2.91
N ARG A 56 17.00 4.13 1.77
CA ARG A 56 18.30 4.16 1.10
C ARG A 56 18.63 5.57 0.63
N LYS A 57 17.68 6.25 -0.02
CA LYS A 57 17.89 7.60 -0.52
C LYS A 57 18.12 8.62 0.58
N SER A 58 17.38 8.57 1.68
CA SER A 58 17.60 9.46 2.83
C SER A 58 18.98 9.25 3.46
N ALA A 59 19.49 8.02 3.48
CA ALA A 59 20.84 7.73 3.95
C ALA A 59 21.92 8.27 2.99
N GLU A 60 21.70 8.17 1.67
CA GLU A 60 22.60 8.69 0.64
C GLU A 60 22.63 10.23 0.60
N THR A 61 21.48 10.90 0.75
CA THR A 61 21.34 12.34 0.57
C THR A 61 21.35 13.15 1.87
N GLY A 62 21.24 12.48 3.02
CA GLY A 62 21.17 13.12 4.33
C GLY A 62 19.84 13.80 4.66
N ILE A 63 18.83 13.71 3.78
CA ILE A 63 17.49 14.29 4.00
C ILE A 63 16.77 13.52 5.11
N LYS A 64 16.49 14.18 6.23
CA LYS A 64 15.92 13.54 7.43
C LYS A 64 14.69 14.24 7.99
N THR A 65 14.54 15.54 7.73
CA THR A 65 13.44 16.35 8.29
C THR A 65 12.58 16.98 7.20
N GLU A 66 11.44 17.54 7.60
CA GLU A 66 10.57 18.29 6.68
C GLU A 66 11.29 19.54 6.15
N GLU A 67 12.13 20.18 6.96
CA GLU A 67 12.95 21.33 6.54
C GLU A 67 13.98 20.94 5.47
N ASP A 68 14.59 19.75 5.58
CA ASP A 68 15.49 19.24 4.54
C ASP A 68 14.74 19.01 3.21
N ILE A 69 13.50 18.52 3.29
CA ILE A 69 12.64 18.33 2.11
C ILE A 69 12.31 19.69 1.49
N GLN A 70 11.87 20.65 2.30
CA GLN A 70 11.53 21.99 1.82
C GLN A 70 12.73 22.64 1.13
N ARG A 71 13.92 22.57 1.73
CA ARG A 71 15.17 23.09 1.13
C ARG A 71 15.45 22.49 -0.25
N VAL A 72 15.31 21.17 -0.40
CA VAL A 72 15.55 20.48 -1.68
C VAL A 72 14.49 20.85 -2.72
N VAL A 73 13.24 21.03 -2.31
CA VAL A 73 12.15 21.45 -3.19
C VAL A 73 12.34 22.90 -3.66
N ASP A 74 12.70 23.81 -2.75
CA ASP A 74 12.97 25.21 -3.06
C ASP A 74 14.15 25.34 -4.03
N GLU A 75 15.24 24.62 -3.76
CA GLU A 75 16.41 24.53 -4.63
C GLU A 75 16.03 24.04 -6.04
N TYR A 76 15.20 22.98 -6.13
CA TYR A 76 14.76 22.44 -7.41
C TYR A 76 13.82 23.39 -8.17
N ARG A 77 12.97 24.14 -7.47
CA ARG A 77 12.03 25.11 -8.07
C ARG A 77 12.69 26.45 -8.42
N GLY A 78 13.89 26.71 -7.90
CA GLY A 78 14.58 27.99 -8.04
C GLY A 78 13.98 29.09 -7.18
N GLU A 79 13.28 28.73 -6.11
CA GLU A 79 12.70 29.68 -5.15
C GLU A 79 13.76 30.02 -4.09
N PRO A 80 13.92 31.30 -3.71
CA PRO A 80 14.80 31.64 -2.60
C PRO A 80 14.23 31.01 -1.32
N ALA A 81 15.07 30.27 -0.59
CA ALA A 81 14.69 29.66 0.69
C ALA A 81 14.06 30.72 1.59
N ASN A 82 12.77 30.58 1.89
CA ASN A 82 12.05 31.54 2.71
C ASN A 82 12.64 31.50 4.14
N VAL A 83 13.34 32.58 4.50
CA VAL A 83 13.87 32.89 5.85
C VAL A 83 12.78 33.52 6.69
#